data_AF-A0A8T4Z840-F1
#
_entry.id   AF-A0A8T4Z840-F1
#
_cell.length_a   1.000
_cell.length_b   1.000
_cell.length_c   1.000
_cell.angle_alpha   90.00
_cell.angle_beta   90.00
_cell.angle_gamma   90.00
#
_symmetry.space_group_name_H-M   'P 1'
#
loop_
_entity.id
_entity.type
_entity.pdbx_description
1 polymer ?
#
loop_
_entity_poly.entity_id
_entity_poly.type
_entity_poly.pdbx_seq_one_letter_code
_entity_poly.pdbx_strand_id
1 'polypeptide(L)'
;MSIQGSEREAGKGDRQRKAKEQATAEEKMEAKEPKNILILCVDRDDDVGEKTGLRTPILGKEQVLNAAIQLITKDPEEADANTLFEAIRIFESLRARAVDEKYEVAAVAGSSLGGLE
;
A
#
# COMPACT_ATOMS: atom_id res chain seq x y z
N MET A 1 51.48 28.09 -49.08
CA MET A 1 51.11 26.66 -48.95
C MET A 1 50.29 26.51 -47.69
N SER A 2 49.01 26.16 -47.86
CA SER A 2 48.02 25.99 -46.80
C SER A 2 48.24 24.67 -46.08
N ILE A 3 48.16 24.67 -44.75
CA ILE A 3 47.91 23.45 -43.98
C ILE A 3 46.93 23.81 -42.86
N GLN A 4 45.66 23.49 -43.09
CA GLN A 4 44.64 23.28 -42.07
C GLN A 4 44.75 21.83 -41.58
N GLY A 5 44.46 21.59 -40.30
CA GLY A 5 44.35 20.24 -39.72
C GLY A 5 44.40 20.32 -38.19
N SER A 6 43.30 20.70 -37.54
CA SER A 6 42.31 19.77 -36.96
C SER A 6 42.74 19.17 -35.61
N GLU A 7 42.95 20.03 -34.61
CA GLU A 7 42.91 19.63 -33.21
C GLU A 7 41.64 20.18 -32.59
N ARG A 8 40.53 19.43 -32.63
CA ARG A 8 39.33 19.77 -31.83
C ARG A 8 38.25 18.69 -31.81
N GLU A 9 38.57 17.42 -31.54
CA GLU A 9 37.51 16.40 -31.33
C GLU A 9 37.62 15.50 -30.09
N ALA A 10 38.62 15.68 -29.21
CA ALA A 10 38.73 14.84 -28.01
C ALA A 10 37.82 15.25 -26.83
N GLY A 11 37.17 16.41 -26.86
CA GLY A 11 36.43 16.96 -25.70
C GLY A 11 34.90 16.87 -25.77
N LYS A 12 34.33 16.46 -26.90
CA LYS A 12 32.86 16.47 -27.13
C LYS A 12 32.18 15.20 -26.62
N GLY A 13 32.81 14.03 -26.79
CA GLY A 13 32.24 12.72 -26.43
C GLY A 13 32.04 12.51 -24.92
N ASP A 14 33.00 12.93 -24.09
CA ASP A 14 32.90 12.79 -22.63
C ASP A 14 31.86 13.72 -22.00
N ARG A 15 31.70 14.92 -22.56
CA ARG A 15 30.63 15.85 -22.14
C ARG A 15 29.25 15.32 -22.52
N GLN A 16 29.14 14.68 -23.68
CA GLN A 16 27.89 14.05 -24.13
C GLN A 16 27.55 12.81 -23.30
N ARG A 17 28.53 12.00 -22.89
CA ARG A 17 28.33 10.85 -21.99
C ARG A 17 27.92 11.30 -20.59
N LYS A 18 28.62 12.28 -20.01
CA LYS A 18 28.25 12.85 -18.70
C LYS A 18 26.88 13.52 -18.70
N ALA A 19 26.54 14.25 -19.77
CA ALA A 19 25.20 14.87 -19.90
C ALA A 19 24.10 13.83 -20.10
N LYS A 20 24.38 12.71 -20.78
CA LYS A 20 23.43 11.60 -20.95
C LYS A 20 23.27 10.80 -19.66
N GLU A 21 24.35 10.55 -18.92
CA GLU A 21 24.31 9.94 -17.58
C GLU A 21 23.58 10.83 -16.57
N GLN A 22 23.83 12.14 -16.59
CA GLN A 22 23.13 13.12 -15.75
C GLN A 22 21.65 13.24 -16.13
N ALA A 23 21.29 13.27 -17.41
CA ALA A 23 19.89 13.25 -17.84
C ALA A 23 19.18 11.94 -17.45
N THR A 24 19.86 10.78 -17.54
CA THR A 24 19.30 9.50 -17.07
C THR A 24 19.24 9.37 -15.54
N ALA A 25 20.01 10.18 -14.81
CA ALA A 25 19.95 10.28 -13.36
C ALA A 25 18.84 11.24 -12.93
N GLU A 26 18.64 12.35 -13.64
CA GLU A 26 17.60 13.34 -13.39
C GLU A 26 16.20 12.80 -13.75
N GLU A 27 16.05 12.06 -14.85
CA GLU A 27 14.80 11.30 -15.15
C GLU A 27 14.51 10.20 -14.11
N LYS A 28 15.54 9.71 -13.40
CA LYS A 28 15.39 8.76 -12.29
C LYS A 28 15.03 9.41 -10.95
N MET A 29 15.12 10.74 -10.84
CA MET A 29 14.90 11.48 -9.59
C MET A 29 13.48 12.05 -9.44
N GLU A 30 12.62 11.89 -10.44
CA GLU A 30 11.17 12.03 -10.23
C GLU A 30 10.64 10.75 -9.56
N ALA A 31 11.12 10.48 -8.34
CA ALA A 31 10.64 9.39 -7.50
C ALA A 31 9.17 9.69 -7.15
N LYS A 32 8.27 9.14 -7.95
CA LYS A 32 6.83 9.20 -7.78
C LYS A 32 6.47 8.86 -6.34
N GLU A 33 5.75 9.74 -5.64
CA GLU A 33 5.34 9.45 -4.27
C GLU A 33 4.63 8.07 -4.21
N PRO A 34 4.97 7.23 -3.23
CA PRO A 34 4.42 5.90 -3.15
C PRO A 34 2.90 5.98 -2.97
N LYS A 35 2.16 5.19 -3.74
CA LYS A 35 0.70 5.16 -3.66
C LYS A 35 0.27 4.50 -2.36
N ASN A 36 -0.56 5.19 -1.57
CA ASN A 36 -1.17 4.62 -0.37
C ASN A 36 -2.45 3.86 -0.75
N ILE A 37 -2.55 2.61 -0.34
CA ILE A 37 -3.68 1.72 -0.59
C ILE A 37 -4.17 1.19 0.77
N LEU A 38 -5.47 1.37 1.03
CA LEU A 38 -6.14 0.84 2.21
C LEU A 38 -6.96 -0.38 1.82
N ILE A 39 -6.73 -1.50 2.51
CA ILE A 39 -7.64 -2.64 2.52
C ILE A 39 -8.62 -2.41 3.68
N LEU A 40 -9.90 -2.24 3.36
CA LEU A 40 -10.94 -1.94 4.35
C LEU A 40 -11.94 -3.09 4.43
N CYS A 41 -12.05 -3.69 5.61
CA CYS A 41 -13.20 -4.52 5.98
C CYS A 41 -14.36 -3.63 6.43
N VAL A 42 -15.56 -3.98 5.99
CA VAL A 42 -16.79 -3.29 6.37
C VAL A 42 -17.76 -4.33 6.90
N ASP A 43 -17.99 -4.28 8.20
CA ASP A 43 -19.05 -4.97 8.92
C ASP A 43 -20.25 -3.99 8.98
N ARG A 44 -21.43 -4.41 8.52
CA ARG A 44 -22.55 -3.47 8.37
C ARG A 44 -23.35 -3.32 9.66
N ASP A 45 -23.54 -4.42 10.37
CA ASP A 45 -24.43 -4.60 11.51
C ASP A 45 -23.68 -4.68 12.85
N ASP A 46 -22.39 -4.39 12.85
CA ASP A 46 -21.53 -4.30 14.04
C ASP A 46 -21.39 -5.64 14.77
N ASP A 47 -21.39 -6.76 14.05
CA ASP A 47 -21.09 -8.08 14.62
C ASP A 47 -19.72 -8.09 15.33
N VAL A 48 -18.73 -7.38 14.77
CA VAL A 48 -17.42 -7.18 15.40
C VAL A 48 -17.58 -6.47 16.74
N GLY A 49 -18.26 -5.33 16.82
CA GLY A 49 -18.41 -4.58 18.06
C GLY A 49 -19.30 -5.29 19.08
N GLU A 50 -20.47 -5.77 18.66
CA GLU A 50 -21.45 -6.44 19.52
C GLU A 50 -20.91 -7.76 20.08
N LYS A 51 -20.22 -8.55 19.25
CA LYS A 51 -19.66 -9.83 19.70
C LYS A 51 -18.32 -9.60 20.38
N THR A 52 -17.36 -8.88 19.82
CA THR A 52 -16.02 -8.83 20.44
C THR A 52 -15.84 -7.74 21.51
N GLY A 53 -16.69 -6.70 21.53
CA GLY A 53 -16.51 -5.51 22.38
C GLY A 53 -15.43 -4.56 21.88
N LEU A 54 -14.84 -4.81 20.70
CA LEU A 54 -13.86 -3.93 20.07
C LEU A 54 -14.56 -2.73 19.43
N ARG A 55 -13.93 -1.55 19.52
CA ARG A 55 -14.43 -0.34 18.85
C ARG A 55 -13.78 -0.18 17.49
N THR A 56 -14.58 0.18 16.50
CA THR A 56 -14.10 0.54 15.17
C THR A 56 -13.88 2.07 15.06
N PRO A 57 -12.96 2.54 14.19
CA PRO A 57 -12.13 1.77 13.28
C PRO A 57 -11.01 0.99 14.00
N ILE A 58 -10.83 -0.27 13.60
CA ILE A 58 -9.70 -1.10 14.01
C ILE A 58 -8.62 -0.93 12.96
N LEU A 59 -7.43 -0.47 13.35
CA LEU A 59 -6.35 -0.10 12.44
C LEU A 59 -5.16 -1.04 12.61
N GLY A 60 -4.58 -1.49 11.50
CA GLY A 60 -3.36 -2.28 11.49
C GLY A 60 -3.61 -3.79 11.45
N LYS A 61 -2.68 -4.50 10.82
CA LYS A 61 -2.75 -5.95 10.61
C LYS A 61 -2.94 -6.72 11.92
N GLU A 62 -2.17 -6.40 12.96
CA GLU A 62 -2.23 -7.13 14.23
C GLU A 62 -3.58 -6.96 14.92
N GLN A 63 -4.12 -5.74 14.92
CA GLN A 63 -5.38 -5.41 15.54
C GLN A 63 -6.55 -6.07 14.78
N VAL A 64 -6.52 -6.03 13.44
CA VAL A 64 -7.51 -6.72 12.59
C VAL A 64 -7.43 -8.25 12.76
N LEU A 65 -6.23 -8.82 12.89
CA LEU A 65 -6.07 -10.24 13.17
C LEU A 65 -6.62 -10.63 14.54
N ASN A 66 -6.34 -9.83 15.56
CA ASN A 66 -6.88 -10.04 16.91
C ASN A 66 -8.40 -9.93 16.94
N ALA A 67 -8.99 -9.03 16.15
CA ALA A 67 -10.44 -8.94 15.99
C ALA A 67 -11.01 -10.20 15.34
N ALA A 68 -10.37 -10.69 14.27
CA ALA A 68 -10.79 -11.92 13.59
C ALA A 68 -10.76 -13.14 14.52
N ILE A 69 -9.67 -13.29 15.29
CA ILE A 69 -9.52 -14.37 16.27
C ILE A 69 -10.58 -14.26 17.38
N GLN A 70 -10.83 -13.06 17.90
CA GLN A 70 -11.84 -12.87 18.95
C GLN A 70 -13.25 -13.18 18.44
N LEU A 71 -13.58 -12.73 17.22
CA LEU A 71 -14.89 -12.94 16.62
C LEU A 71 -15.16 -14.42 16.37
N ILE A 72 -14.25 -15.12 15.68
CA ILE A 72 -14.43 -16.57 15.40
C ILE A 72 -14.40 -17.42 16.67
N THR A 73 -13.66 -16.99 17.71
CA THR A 73 -13.62 -17.70 19.00
C THR A 73 -14.93 -17.54 19.75
N LYS A 74 -15.59 -16.38 19.63
CA LYS A 74 -16.86 -16.11 20.30
C LYS A 74 -18.05 -16.68 19.54
N ASP A 75 -18.02 -16.58 18.22
CA ASP A 75 -19.06 -17.07 17.32
C ASP A 75 -18.42 -17.69 16.06
N PRO A 76 -18.22 -19.01 16.03
CA PRO A 76 -17.64 -19.71 14.89
C PRO A 76 -18.50 -19.68 13.62
N GLU A 77 -19.79 -19.35 13.73
CA GLU A 77 -20.71 -19.27 12.59
C GLU A 77 -20.70 -17.87 11.94
N GLU A 78 -20.03 -16.90 12.56
CA GLU A 78 -19.95 -15.53 12.05
C GLU A 78 -19.12 -15.44 10.76
N ALA A 79 -19.75 -14.98 9.68
CA ALA A 79 -19.13 -14.82 8.38
C ALA A 79 -18.12 -13.66 8.36
N ASP A 80 -18.33 -12.61 9.17
CA ASP A 80 -17.48 -11.42 9.20
C ASP A 80 -16.07 -11.70 9.71
N ALA A 81 -15.88 -12.75 10.51
CA ALA A 81 -14.53 -13.21 10.88
C ALA A 81 -13.72 -13.63 9.64
N ASN A 82 -14.36 -14.28 8.66
CA ASN A 82 -13.69 -14.68 7.42
C ASN A 82 -13.30 -13.45 6.58
N THR A 83 -14.14 -12.42 6.58
CA THR A 83 -13.86 -11.14 5.91
C THR A 83 -12.58 -10.50 6.46
N LEU A 84 -12.41 -10.48 7.79
CA LEU A 84 -11.19 -9.97 8.44
C LEU A 84 -9.94 -10.80 8.08
N PHE A 85 -10.04 -12.14 8.07
CA PHE A 85 -8.94 -13.01 7.65
C PHE A 85 -8.55 -12.79 6.18
N GLU A 86 -9.54 -12.61 5.30
CA GLU A 86 -9.31 -12.35 3.89
C GLU A 86 -8.60 -11.00 3.67
N ALA A 87 -8.98 -9.95 4.40
CA ALA A 87 -8.27 -8.67 4.32
C ALA A 87 -6.80 -8.77 4.73
N ILE A 88 -6.48 -9.56 5.76
CA ILE A 88 -5.10 -9.82 6.18
C ILE A 88 -4.35 -10.59 5.08
N ARG A 89 -4.97 -11.60 4.47
CA ARG A 89 -4.38 -12.35 3.37
C ARG A 89 -4.07 -11.46 2.16
N ILE A 90 -5.00 -10.59 1.79
CA ILE A 90 -4.84 -9.60 0.71
C ILE A 90 -3.71 -8.63 1.05
N PHE A 91 -3.72 -8.05 2.26
CA PHE A 91 -2.68 -7.15 2.74
C PHE A 91 -1.29 -7.77 2.62
N GLU A 92 -1.10 -9.00 3.12
CA GLU A 92 0.18 -9.71 3.03
C GLU A 92 0.60 -9.99 1.59
N SER A 93 -0.35 -10.42 0.74
CA SER A 93 -0.08 -10.72 -0.67
C SER A 93 0.33 -9.48 -1.46
N LEU A 94 -0.30 -8.33 -1.19
CA LEU A 94 -0.01 -7.07 -1.85
C LEU A 94 1.31 -6.47 -1.35
N ARG A 95 1.51 -6.45 -0.03
CA ARG A 95 2.75 -5.98 0.59
C ARG A 95 3.98 -6.75 0.10
N ALA A 96 3.87 -8.06 -0.10
CA ALA A 96 4.95 -8.89 -0.61
C ALA A 96 5.41 -8.54 -2.05
N ARG A 97 4.55 -7.84 -2.81
CA ARG A 97 4.81 -7.44 -4.22
C ARG A 97 4.96 -5.93 -4.38
N ALA A 98 5.01 -5.19 -3.28
CA ALA A 98 5.08 -3.73 -3.28
C ALA A 98 6.41 -3.24 -3.87
N VAL A 99 6.33 -2.30 -4.82
CA VAL A 99 7.50 -1.57 -5.36
C VAL A 99 7.43 -0.10 -4.95
N ASP A 100 6.35 0.59 -5.34
CA ASP A 100 6.09 2.01 -5.02
C ASP A 100 4.70 2.18 -4.38
N GLU A 101 4.30 1.23 -3.55
CA GLU A 101 2.97 1.17 -2.92
C GLU A 101 3.11 0.92 -1.42
N LYS A 102 2.31 1.63 -0.63
CA LYS A 102 2.17 1.43 0.81
C LYS A 102 0.79 0.89 1.10
N TYR A 103 0.72 -0.16 1.89
CA TYR A 103 -0.50 -0.85 2.22
C TYR A 103 -0.81 -0.66 3.70
N GLU A 104 -2.08 -0.43 4.02
CA GLU A 104 -2.63 -0.46 5.37
C GLU A 104 -3.89 -1.33 5.38
N VAL A 105 -4.24 -1.90 6.52
CA VAL A 105 -5.50 -2.65 6.68
C VAL A 105 -6.28 -2.08 7.85
N ALA A 106 -7.60 -1.95 7.66
CA ALA A 106 -8.51 -1.49 8.70
C ALA A 106 -9.83 -2.24 8.63
N ALA A 107 -10.57 -2.23 9.74
CA ALA A 107 -11.95 -2.66 9.79
C ALA A 107 -12.83 -1.55 10.36
N VAL A 108 -13.99 -1.32 9.74
CA VAL A 108 -15.05 -0.45 10.24
C VAL A 108 -16.32 -1.25 10.42
N ALA A 109 -17.11 -0.85 11.40
CA ALA A 109 -18.41 -1.44 11.66
C ALA A 109 -19.48 -0.35 11.61
N GLY A 110 -20.66 -0.72 11.15
CA GLY A 110 -21.83 0.12 11.13
C GLY A 110 -22.58 0.11 12.46
N SER A 111 -23.86 -0.17 12.42
CA SER A 111 -24.73 -0.23 13.60
C SER A 111 -25.73 -1.35 13.42
N SER A 112 -25.96 -2.11 14.49
CA SER A 112 -26.94 -3.19 14.54
C SER A 112 -28.39 -2.74 14.36
N LEU A 113 -28.71 -1.47 14.64
CA LEU A 113 -30.05 -0.94 14.35
C LEU A 113 -30.32 -0.79 12.85
N GLY A 114 -29.27 -0.57 12.05
CA GLY A 114 -29.37 -0.16 10.66
C GLY A 114 -30.05 1.20 10.47
N GLY A 115 -29.78 1.85 9.32
CA GLY A 115 -30.41 3.13 8.96
C GLY A 115 -29.40 4.22 8.61
N LEU A 116 -29.93 5.37 8.17
CA LEU A 116 -29.18 6.62 8.01
C LEU A 116 -29.71 7.58 9.09
N GLU A 117 -28.86 7.98 10.03
CA GLU A 117 -29.15 9.08 10.97
C GLU A 117 -28.49 10.37 10.50
#